data_AF-A0A6A5HNM5-F1
#
_entry.id   AF-A0A6A5HNM5-F1
#
_cell.length_a   1.000
_cell.length_b   1.000
_cell.length_c   1.000
_cell.angle_alpha   90.00
_cell.angle_beta   90.00
_cell.angle_gamma   90.00
#
_symmetry.space_group_name_H-M   'P 1'
#
loop_
_entity.id
_entity.type
_entity.pdbx_description
1 polymer ?
#
loop_
_entity_poly.entity_id
_entity_poly.type
_entity_poly.pdbx_seq_one_letter_code
_entity_poly.pdbx_strand_id
1 'polypeptide(L)'
;MKKLAHSRSFAGREFGHDAVEDSKKEVAISTQQGTIDKKVSPFLFEGDIFLSRRQAVDILKALSKDKTKRLRRSFVSDKTAMWKTLPIKYRFHESIDFYTISQIIAAIRFWEDSTCITFENVSDAPDGDYIEFFSGQG
;
A
#
# COMPACT_ATOMS: atom_id res chain seq x y z
N MET A 1 10.41 -10.91 -20.65
CA MET A 1 9.00 -10.49 -20.59
C MET A 1 8.70 -9.48 -19.48
N LYS A 2 9.06 -9.71 -18.20
CA LYS A 2 8.79 -8.76 -17.09
C LYS A 2 9.36 -7.33 -17.27
N LYS A 3 10.56 -7.18 -17.83
CA LYS A 3 11.16 -5.85 -18.12
C LYS A 3 10.40 -5.04 -19.17
N LEU A 4 9.79 -5.71 -20.16
CA LEU A 4 9.06 -5.06 -21.27
C LEU A 4 7.67 -4.57 -20.84
N ALA A 5 7.02 -5.30 -19.92
CA ALA A 5 5.78 -4.88 -19.29
C ALA A 5 6.03 -3.67 -18.36
N HIS A 6 7.10 -3.71 -17.57
CA HIS A 6 7.50 -2.59 -16.72
C HIS A 6 7.86 -1.33 -17.54
N SER A 7 8.55 -1.46 -18.68
CA SER A 7 8.84 -0.30 -19.53
C SER A 7 7.61 0.26 -20.23
N ARG A 8 6.60 -0.56 -20.55
CA ARG A 8 5.37 -0.10 -21.22
C ARG A 8 4.46 0.72 -20.29
N SER A 9 4.37 0.37 -19.01
CA SER A 9 3.48 1.06 -18.06
C SER A 9 4.14 2.21 -17.30
N PHE A 10 5.48 2.23 -17.23
CA PHE A 10 6.26 3.16 -16.40
C PHE A 10 7.36 3.89 -17.18
N ALA A 11 7.27 3.99 -18.50
CA ALA A 11 8.26 4.63 -19.36
C ALA A 11 8.66 6.02 -18.81
N GLY A 12 9.92 6.15 -18.38
CA GLY A 12 10.50 7.43 -17.94
C GLY A 12 10.27 7.82 -16.47
N ARG A 13 9.57 7.02 -15.66
CA ARG A 13 9.41 7.31 -14.21
C ARG A 13 10.66 6.93 -13.43
N GLU A 14 11.44 7.92 -13.02
CA GLU A 14 12.46 7.76 -11.98
C GLU A 14 11.78 7.78 -10.60
N PHE A 15 11.67 6.59 -9.98
CA PHE A 15 11.16 6.44 -8.62
C PHE A 15 12.02 7.23 -7.63
N GLY A 16 11.45 8.28 -7.03
CA GLY A 16 12.12 9.19 -6.10
C GLY A 16 11.94 10.69 -6.40
N HIS A 17 11.48 11.06 -7.62
CA HIS A 17 11.09 12.44 -7.98
C HIS A 17 9.59 12.56 -8.33
N ASP A 18 8.83 11.51 -8.04
CA ASP A 18 7.42 11.29 -8.36
C ASP A 18 6.49 12.28 -7.66
N ALA A 19 6.71 12.58 -6.38
CA ALA A 19 5.80 13.44 -5.59
C ALA A 19 5.50 14.83 -6.20
N VAL A 20 6.48 15.47 -6.88
CA VAL A 20 6.27 16.80 -7.49
C VAL A 20 5.45 16.71 -8.77
N GLU A 21 5.65 15.68 -9.58
CA GLU A 21 4.85 15.44 -10.79
C GLU A 21 3.45 14.90 -10.44
N ASP A 22 3.38 14.02 -9.45
CA ASP A 22 2.16 13.45 -8.89
C ASP A 22 1.27 14.53 -8.24
N SER A 23 1.85 15.63 -7.73
CA SER A 23 1.05 16.77 -7.24
C SER A 23 0.31 17.54 -8.34
N LYS A 24 0.75 17.43 -9.60
CA LYS A 24 0.18 18.21 -10.73
C LYS A 24 -1.00 17.50 -11.38
N LYS A 25 -1.06 16.17 -11.30
CA LYS A 25 -2.05 15.33 -12.00
C LYS A 25 -2.60 14.26 -11.07
N GLU A 26 -3.80 13.82 -11.40
CA GLU A 26 -4.40 12.67 -10.74
C GLU A 26 -3.51 11.44 -10.92
N VAL A 27 -3.11 10.81 -9.82
CA VAL A 27 -2.16 9.70 -9.81
C VAL A 27 -2.94 8.39 -9.93
N ALA A 28 -2.64 7.62 -10.96
CA ALA A 28 -3.11 6.25 -11.12
C ALA A 28 -1.96 5.38 -11.67
N ILE A 29 -1.59 4.31 -10.95
CA ILE A 29 -0.56 3.36 -11.38
C ILE A 29 -1.16 2.33 -12.36
N SER A 30 -2.47 2.13 -12.29
CA SER A 30 -3.28 1.28 -13.17
C SER A 30 -4.57 2.00 -13.53
N THR A 31 -5.15 1.71 -14.70
CA THR A 31 -6.50 2.19 -15.07
C THR A 31 -7.60 1.67 -14.14
N GLN A 32 -7.29 0.69 -13.29
CA GLN A 32 -8.19 0.14 -12.27
C GLN A 32 -7.94 0.71 -10.87
N GLN A 33 -6.89 1.51 -10.68
CA GLN A 33 -6.64 2.15 -9.39
C GLN A 33 -7.52 3.40 -9.26
N GLY A 34 -8.11 3.59 -8.08
CA GLY A 34 -8.84 4.81 -7.76
C GLY A 34 -7.94 6.04 -7.90
N THR A 35 -8.53 7.13 -8.35
CA THR A 35 -7.83 8.41 -8.44
C THR A 35 -7.66 9.02 -7.06
N ILE A 36 -6.44 9.42 -6.73
CA ILE A 36 -6.11 10.09 -5.47
C ILE A 36 -6.28 11.60 -5.61
N ASP A 37 -6.89 12.25 -4.61
CA ASP A 37 -6.98 13.72 -4.58
C ASP A 37 -5.55 14.31 -4.57
N LYS A 38 -5.31 15.29 -5.45
CA LYS A 38 -4.04 16.02 -5.56
C LYS A 38 -3.60 16.66 -4.24
N LYS A 39 -4.54 16.93 -3.33
CA LYS A 39 -4.22 17.45 -1.99
C LYS A 39 -3.58 16.40 -1.08
N VAL A 40 -3.93 15.12 -1.26
CA VAL A 40 -3.44 14.02 -0.44
C VAL A 40 -2.14 13.44 -1.00
N SER A 41 -2.00 13.44 -2.33
CA SER A 41 -0.82 12.92 -3.05
C SER A 41 0.54 13.34 -2.45
N PRO A 42 0.80 14.61 -2.06
CA PRO A 42 2.08 15.02 -1.48
C PRO A 42 2.41 14.37 -0.13
N PHE A 43 1.42 13.81 0.57
CA PHE A 43 1.58 13.14 1.86
C PHE A 43 1.77 11.63 1.72
N LEU A 44 1.61 11.08 0.52
CA LEU A 44 1.76 9.66 0.24
C LEU A 44 3.11 9.39 -0.40
N PHE A 45 3.79 8.36 0.08
CA PHE A 45 5.01 7.85 -0.52
C PHE A 45 4.67 6.92 -1.68
N GLU A 46 5.34 7.13 -2.83
CA GLU A 46 5.07 6.41 -4.09
C GLU A 46 3.59 6.46 -4.54
N GLY A 47 2.84 7.44 -4.03
CA GLY A 47 1.46 7.71 -4.38
C GLY A 47 0.42 6.97 -3.52
N ASP A 48 0.73 5.84 -2.89
CA ASP A 48 -0.27 4.97 -2.24
C ASP A 48 0.09 4.49 -0.82
N ILE A 49 1.22 4.94 -0.26
CA ILE A 49 1.67 4.51 1.08
C ILE A 49 1.75 5.70 2.04
N PHE A 50 0.99 5.65 3.14
CA PHE A 50 1.14 6.60 4.23
C PHE A 50 2.24 6.14 5.21
N LEU A 51 3.35 6.90 5.27
CA LEU A 51 4.49 6.54 6.11
C LEU A 51 4.36 7.09 7.53
N SER A 52 4.73 6.27 8.52
CA SER A 52 5.06 6.81 9.85
C SER A 52 6.33 7.67 9.78
N ARG A 53 6.46 8.61 10.71
CA ARG A 53 7.66 9.47 10.83
C ARG A 53 8.95 8.63 10.90
N ARG A 54 8.93 7.51 11.64
CA ARG A 54 10.08 6.60 11.76
C ARG A 54 10.46 6.01 10.40
N GLN A 55 9.48 5.47 9.66
CA GLN A 55 9.71 4.90 8.33
C GLN A 55 10.25 5.93 7.35
N ALA A 56 9.71 7.16 7.34
CA ALA A 56 10.21 8.23 6.48
C ALA A 56 11.68 8.58 6.78
N VAL A 57 12.04 8.68 8.06
CA VAL A 57 13.44 8.93 8.48
C VAL A 57 14.36 7.77 8.10
N ASP A 58 13.92 6.52 8.28
CA ASP A 58 14.70 5.33 7.94
C ASP A 58 14.96 5.23 6.43
N ILE A 59 13.96 5.57 5.61
CA ILE A 59 14.09 5.67 4.14
C ILE A 59 15.08 6.78 3.76
N LEU A 60 14.96 7.97 4.34
CA LEU A 60 15.89 9.09 4.06
C LEU A 60 17.35 8.73 4.42
N LYS A 61 17.56 8.06 5.57
CA LYS A 61 18.88 7.58 5.99
C LYS A 61 19.43 6.48 5.08
N ALA A 62 18.57 5.62 4.54
CA ALA A 62 18.97 4.60 3.59
C ALA A 62 19.43 5.21 2.26
N LEU A 63 18.72 6.23 1.76
CA LEU A 63 19.05 6.92 0.52
C LEU A 63 20.35 7.74 0.62
N SER A 64 20.68 8.27 1.80
CA SER A 64 21.89 9.07 1.99
C SER A 64 23.18 8.25 2.07
N LYS A 65 23.09 6.96 2.43
CA LYS A 65 24.25 6.10 2.69
C LYS A 65 24.88 5.47 1.46
N ASP A 66 24.13 5.24 0.37
CA ASP A 66 24.69 4.62 -0.84
C ASP A 66 23.89 4.97 -2.10
N LYS A 67 24.42 5.88 -2.92
CA LYS A 67 23.77 6.31 -4.18
C LYS A 67 23.78 5.22 -5.27
N THR A 68 24.58 4.16 -5.09
CA THR A 68 24.81 3.15 -6.14
C THR A 68 24.04 1.85 -5.94
N LYS A 69 23.56 1.60 -4.72
CA LYS A 69 22.91 0.34 -4.35
C LYS A 69 21.43 0.59 -4.04
N ARG A 70 20.57 0.28 -5.02
CA ARG A 70 19.12 0.27 -4.83
C ARG A 70 18.76 -0.78 -3.79
N LEU A 71 18.56 -0.34 -2.54
CA LEU A 71 18.04 -1.19 -1.48
C LEU A 71 16.73 -1.83 -1.95
N ARG A 72 16.58 -3.13 -1.71
CA ARG A 72 15.42 -3.89 -2.16
C ARG A 72 14.20 -3.49 -1.30
N ARG A 73 13.45 -2.49 -1.76
CA ARG A 73 12.34 -1.84 -1.04
C ARG A 73 11.06 -2.68 -0.93
N SER A 74 10.98 -3.84 -1.58
CA SER A 74 9.74 -4.62 -1.68
C SER A 74 9.42 -5.48 -0.45
N PHE A 75 10.28 -5.50 0.57
CA PHE A 75 10.11 -6.36 1.74
C PHE A 75 10.71 -5.69 2.98
N VAL A 76 9.90 -5.54 4.02
CA VAL A 76 10.36 -5.08 5.33
C VAL A 76 10.84 -6.30 6.11
N SER A 77 12.14 -6.38 6.38
CA SER A 77 12.74 -7.48 7.16
C SER A 77 12.58 -7.31 8.68
N ASP A 78 12.07 -6.16 9.11
CA ASP A 78 11.80 -5.86 10.52
C ASP A 78 10.64 -6.74 11.01
N LYS A 79 10.96 -7.71 11.87
CA LYS A 79 9.97 -8.62 12.47
C LYS A 79 8.93 -7.87 13.31
N THR A 80 9.21 -6.65 13.76
CA THR A 80 8.26 -5.84 14.52
C THR A 80 7.18 -5.20 13.64
N ALA A 81 7.41 -5.15 12.32
CA ALA A 81 6.47 -4.62 11.33
C ALA A 81 5.59 -5.72 10.70
N MET A 82 5.64 -6.95 11.23
CA MET A 82 4.84 -8.07 10.77
C MET A 82 3.67 -8.31 11.73
N TRP A 83 2.56 -8.80 11.20
CA TRP A 83 1.45 -9.31 12.01
C TRP A 83 1.94 -10.46 12.90
N LYS A 84 1.83 -10.28 14.22
CA LYS A 84 2.37 -11.24 15.22
C LYS A 84 1.39 -12.36 15.56
N THR A 85 0.11 -12.08 15.41
CA THR A 85 -0.98 -12.99 15.74
C THR A 85 -1.82 -13.22 14.50
N LEU A 86 -2.16 -14.48 14.25
CA LEU A 86 -3.12 -14.88 13.24
C LEU A 86 -4.34 -15.49 13.96
N PRO A 87 -5.56 -15.34 13.41
CA PRO A 87 -5.89 -14.62 12.16
C PRO A 87 -5.73 -13.09 12.27
N ILE A 88 -5.43 -12.43 11.15
CA ILE A 88 -5.44 -10.97 11.05
C ILE A 88 -6.90 -10.53 11.11
N LYS A 89 -7.26 -9.81 12.16
CA LYS A 89 -8.60 -9.25 12.32
C LYS A 89 -8.82 -8.12 11.32
N TYR A 90 -9.98 -8.10 10.69
CA TYR A 90 -10.39 -7.01 9.83
C TYR A 90 -11.88 -6.69 9.95
N ARG A 91 -12.25 -5.46 9.62
CA ARG A 91 -13.64 -5.01 9.56
C ARG A 91 -13.89 -4.13 8.34
N PHE A 92 -15.17 -4.00 7.99
CA PHE A 92 -15.63 -3.05 6.99
C PHE A 92 -16.32 -1.88 7.69
N HIS A 93 -15.89 -0.66 7.36
CA HIS A 93 -16.60 0.55 7.72
C HIS A 93 -17.87 0.68 6.86
N GLU A 94 -18.91 1.33 7.39
CA GLU A 94 -20.22 1.50 6.73
C GLU A 94 -20.15 2.30 5.42
N SER A 95 -19.02 2.97 5.15
CA SER A 95 -18.80 3.73 3.92
C SER A 95 -18.51 2.88 2.69
N ILE A 96 -18.33 1.55 2.84
CA ILE A 96 -18.04 0.65 1.73
C ILE A 96 -19.33 0.00 1.22
N ASP A 97 -19.53 0.04 -0.10
CA ASP A 97 -20.64 -0.63 -0.75
C ASP A 97 -20.46 -2.16 -0.86
N PHE A 98 -21.58 -2.87 -1.08
CA PHE A 98 -21.60 -4.33 -1.14
C PHE A 98 -20.70 -4.92 -2.25
N TYR A 99 -20.60 -4.25 -3.40
CA TYR A 99 -19.79 -4.72 -4.51
C TYR A 99 -18.29 -4.65 -4.15
N THR A 100 -17.84 -3.53 -3.58
CA THR A 100 -16.47 -3.37 -3.09
C THR A 100 -16.14 -4.38 -1.99
N ILE A 101 -17.05 -4.63 -1.05
CA ILE A 101 -16.89 -5.69 -0.03
C ILE A 101 -16.64 -7.05 -0.69
N SER A 102 -17.42 -7.41 -1.72
CA SER A 102 -17.27 -8.70 -2.41
C SER A 102 -15.89 -8.85 -3.06
N GLN A 103 -15.34 -7.76 -3.61
CA GLN A 103 -14.01 -7.74 -4.22
C GLN A 103 -12.90 -7.89 -3.17
N ILE A 104 -13.03 -7.20 -2.03
CA ILE A 104 -12.08 -7.32 -0.92
C ILE A 104 -12.08 -8.75 -0.37
N ILE A 105 -13.25 -9.35 -0.18
CA ILE A 105 -13.36 -10.75 0.27
C ILE A 105 -12.70 -11.71 -0.72
N ALA A 106 -12.87 -11.50 -2.03
CA ALA A 106 -12.20 -12.31 -3.04
C ALA A 106 -10.67 -12.18 -2.99
N ALA A 107 -10.15 -10.98 -2.75
CA ALA A 107 -8.72 -10.73 -2.58
C ALA A 107 -8.16 -11.38 -1.30
N ILE A 108 -8.89 -11.31 -0.19
CA ILE A 108 -8.55 -11.99 1.07
C ILE A 108 -8.43 -13.50 0.84
N ARG A 109 -9.45 -14.12 0.23
CA ARG A 109 -9.44 -15.55 -0.08
C ARG A 109 -8.25 -15.95 -0.94
N PHE A 110 -7.93 -15.14 -1.96
CA PHE A 110 -6.75 -15.38 -2.78
C PHE A 110 -5.45 -15.44 -1.96
N TRP A 111 -5.30 -14.58 -0.95
CA TRP A 111 -4.15 -14.62 -0.04
C TRP A 111 -4.17 -15.83 0.89
N GLU A 112 -5.32 -16.20 1.46
CA GLU A 112 -5.45 -17.39 2.31
C GLU A 112 -5.15 -18.68 1.53
N ASP A 113 -5.58 -18.77 0.27
CA ASP A 113 -5.35 -19.94 -0.58
C ASP A 113 -3.88 -20.04 -1.05
N SER A 114 -3.18 -18.91 -1.15
CA SER A 114 -1.83 -18.83 -1.72
C SER A 114 -0.71 -18.73 -0.69
N THR A 115 -1.05 -18.52 0.59
CA THR A 115 -0.07 -18.25 1.66
C THR A 115 -0.50 -18.91 2.98
N CYS A 116 0.26 -18.68 4.06
CA CYS A 116 -0.10 -19.17 5.39
C CYS A 116 -0.82 -18.13 6.27
N ILE A 117 -1.14 -16.95 5.74
CA ILE A 117 -1.86 -15.93 6.50
C ILE A 117 -3.35 -16.24 6.47
N THR A 118 -4.04 -15.99 7.58
CA THR A 118 -5.49 -16.17 7.72
C THR A 118 -6.12 -14.89 8.23
N PHE A 119 -7.41 -14.70 7.95
CA PHE A 119 -8.15 -13.49 8.27
C PHE A 119 -9.44 -13.82 9.04
N GLU A 120 -9.85 -12.89 9.91
CA GLU A 120 -11.08 -12.99 10.68
C GLU A 120 -11.87 -11.69 10.53
N ASN A 121 -13.11 -11.80 10.02
CA ASN A 121 -14.00 -10.65 9.96
C ASN A 121 -14.65 -10.43 11.33
N VAL A 122 -14.47 -9.22 11.88
CA VAL A 122 -15.07 -8.82 13.15
C VAL A 122 -16.05 -7.66 12.94
N SER A 123 -17.21 -7.76 13.59
CA SER A 123 -18.28 -6.75 13.48
C SER A 123 -17.94 -5.46 14.23
N ASP A 124 -17.37 -5.61 15.42
CA ASP A 124 -16.97 -4.50 16.30
C ASP A 124 -15.47 -4.22 16.19
N ALA A 125 -15.05 -3.00 16.54
CA ALA A 125 -13.63 -2.65 16.63
C ALA A 125 -12.97 -3.49 17.73
N PRO A 126 -12.09 -4.45 17.39
CA PRO A 126 -11.50 -5.33 18.38
C PRO A 126 -10.40 -4.60 19.16
N ASP A 127 -10.13 -5.07 20.37
CA ASP A 127 -8.92 -4.66 21.08
C ASP A 127 -7.66 -5.14 20.32
N GLY A 128 -6.66 -4.26 20.20
CA GLY A 128 -5.37 -4.54 19.56
C GLY A 128 -5.27 -4.08 18.11
N ASP A 129 -4.32 -4.65 17.37
CA ASP A 129 -4.05 -4.30 15.98
C ASP A 129 -5.03 -5.03 15.03
N TYR A 130 -5.65 -4.29 14.11
CA TYR A 130 -6.56 -4.83 13.09
C TYR A 130 -6.55 -3.97 11.82
N ILE A 131 -7.16 -4.48 10.75
CA ILE A 131 -7.35 -3.77 9.49
C ILE A 131 -8.77 -3.21 9.41
N GLU A 132 -8.93 -1.92 9.19
CA GLU A 132 -10.21 -1.32 8.83
C GLU A 132 -10.22 -0.95 7.36
N PHE A 133 -11.10 -1.57 6.59
CA PHE A 133 -11.37 -1.14 5.23
C PHE A 133 -12.43 -0.04 5.29
N PHE A 134 -12.15 1.12 4.69
CA PHE A 134 -13.10 2.22 4.56
C PHE A 134 -12.91 2.92 3.20
N SER A 135 -13.96 3.60 2.72
CA SER A 135 -13.85 4.46 1.54
C SER A 135 -13.09 5.75 1.88
N GLY A 136 -11.78 5.79 1.59
CA GLY A 136 -10.90 6.95 1.76
C GLY A 136 -10.82 7.87 0.54
N GLN A 137 -9.90 8.85 0.58
CA GLN A 137 -9.55 9.75 -0.55
C GLN A 137 -8.24 9.35 -1.27
N GLY A 138 -7.75 8.15 -0.96
CA GLY A 138 -6.53 7.52 -1.48
C GLY A 138 -6.42 6.12 -0.92
#